data_AF-A0A359E5R6-F1
#
_entry.id   AF-A0A359E5R6-F1
#
_cell.length_a   1.000
_cell.length_b   1.000
_cell.length_c   1.000
_cell.angle_alpha   90.00
_cell.angle_beta   90.00
_cell.angle_gamma   90.00
#
_symmetry.space_group_name_H-M   'P 1'
#
loop_
_entity.id
_entity.type
_entity.pdbx_description
1 polymer ?
#
loop_
_entity_poly.entity_id
_entity_poly.type
_entity_poly.pdbx_seq_one_letter_code
_entity_poly.pdbx_strand_id
1 'polypeptide(L)'
;AIKTGLVTAAHDISDGGLATTLAEMAIFGKKGAEVSVETLSGSKHEVLFSEAQSGVVITIPAAELQTAKYHFEKANVPMFELGVVKGDSLEIKDLVSLNVSAAETTYESAIPKAMEA
;
A
#
# COMPACT_ATOMS: atom_id res chain seq x y z
N ALA A 1 14.23 6.98 -9.04
CA ALA A 1 13.72 5.84 -8.26
C ALA A 1 13.60 4.53 -9.07
N ILE A 2 12.66 4.37 -10.02
CA ILE A 2 12.49 3.08 -10.73
C ILE A 2 13.69 2.72 -11.61
N LYS A 3 14.16 3.64 -12.46
CA LYS A 3 15.33 3.40 -13.35
C LYS A 3 16.61 3.05 -12.59
N THR A 4 16.70 3.44 -11.33
CA THR A 4 17.86 3.20 -10.45
C THR A 4 17.69 1.93 -9.61
N GLY A 5 16.62 1.15 -9.79
CA GLY A 5 16.36 -0.08 -9.04
C GLY A 5 16.00 0.13 -7.56
N LEU A 6 15.71 1.38 -7.16
CA LEU A 6 15.50 1.76 -5.76
C LEU A 6 14.12 1.35 -5.23
N VAL A 7 13.17 1.17 -6.13
CA VAL A 7 11.78 0.80 -5.82
C VAL A 7 11.51 -0.60 -6.37
N THR A 8 10.94 -1.46 -5.54
CA THR A 8 10.59 -2.85 -5.89
C THR A 8 9.15 -3.02 -6.38
N ALA A 9 8.25 -2.14 -5.95
CA ALA A 9 6.87 -2.05 -6.43
C ALA A 9 6.34 -0.64 -6.17
N ALA A 10 5.40 -0.19 -7.00
CA ALA A 10 4.72 1.09 -6.85
C ALA A 10 3.26 0.95 -7.27
N HIS A 11 2.36 1.63 -6.55
CA HIS A 11 0.94 1.72 -6.87
C HIS A 11 0.41 3.10 -6.51
N ASP A 12 -0.35 3.73 -7.39
CA ASP A 12 -0.98 5.02 -7.12
C ASP A 12 -2.16 4.89 -6.14
N ILE A 13 -2.45 5.97 -5.43
CA ILE A 13 -3.59 6.08 -4.52
C ILE A 13 -4.75 6.73 -5.28
N SER A 14 -5.66 5.90 -5.77
CA SER A 14 -6.82 6.29 -6.58
C SER A 14 -8.13 5.97 -5.86
N ASP A 15 -9.14 5.52 -6.61
CA ASP A 15 -10.43 5.06 -6.11
C ASP A 15 -10.28 4.07 -4.94
N GLY A 16 -11.00 4.33 -3.85
CA GLY A 16 -10.94 3.53 -2.62
C GLY A 16 -9.76 3.86 -1.68
N GLY A 17 -8.85 4.74 -2.09
CA GLY A 17 -7.83 5.33 -1.23
C GLY A 17 -6.69 4.38 -0.85
N LEU A 18 -5.98 4.74 0.23
CA LEU A 18 -4.80 4.02 0.70
C LEU A 18 -5.10 2.57 1.09
N ALA A 19 -6.27 2.31 1.69
CA ALA A 19 -6.64 0.96 2.10
C ALA A 19 -6.75 0.00 0.91
N THR A 20 -7.45 0.42 -0.15
CA THR A 20 -7.57 -0.37 -1.39
C THR A 20 -6.21 -0.53 -2.06
N THR A 21 -5.42 0.54 -2.13
CA THR A 21 -4.05 0.51 -2.69
C THR A 21 -3.19 -0.55 -2.00
N LEU A 22 -3.19 -0.57 -0.66
CA LEU A 22 -2.43 -1.56 0.12
C LEU A 22 -2.96 -2.98 -0.09
N ALA A 23 -4.28 -3.17 -0.19
CA ALA A 23 -4.90 -4.47 -0.45
C ALA A 23 -4.52 -5.00 -1.84
N GLU A 24 -4.60 -4.18 -2.88
CA GLU A 24 -4.23 -4.54 -4.25
C GLU A 24 -2.74 -4.87 -4.35
N MET A 25 -1.87 -4.07 -3.74
CA MET A 25 -0.44 -4.38 -3.67
C MET A 25 -0.16 -5.72 -2.97
N ALA A 26 -0.89 -6.02 -1.89
CA ALA A 26 -0.75 -7.28 -1.17
C ALA A 26 -1.24 -8.48 -2.00
N ILE A 27 -2.40 -8.35 -2.66
CA ILE A 27 -3.00 -9.38 -3.53
C ILE A 27 -2.08 -9.67 -4.73
N PHE A 28 -1.76 -8.65 -5.54
CA PHE A 28 -0.95 -8.84 -6.74
C PHE A 28 0.51 -9.20 -6.40
N GLY A 29 1.02 -8.72 -5.27
CA GLY A 29 2.34 -9.08 -4.75
C GLY A 29 2.41 -10.45 -4.07
N LYS A 30 1.26 -11.07 -3.77
CA LYS A 30 1.11 -12.32 -3.00
C LYS A 30 1.88 -12.30 -1.69
N LYS A 31 1.86 -11.17 -0.99
CA LYS A 31 2.62 -10.90 0.23
C LYS A 31 1.79 -10.06 1.18
N GLY A 32 1.84 -10.40 2.47
CA GLY A 32 1.31 -9.56 3.54
C GLY A 32 2.15 -8.31 3.79
N ALA A 33 1.63 -7.44 4.65
CA ALA A 33 2.35 -6.27 5.13
C ALA A 33 1.84 -5.87 6.52
N GLU A 34 2.74 -5.39 7.37
CA GLU A 34 2.37 -4.68 8.61
C GLU A 34 2.57 -3.20 8.40
N VAL A 35 1.49 -2.42 8.57
CA VAL A 35 1.42 -0.99 8.28
C VAL A 35 0.81 -0.24 9.46
N SER A 36 1.35 0.95 9.74
CA SER A 36 0.76 1.96 10.62
C SER A 36 0.54 3.25 9.86
N VAL A 37 -0.61 3.89 10.10
CA VAL A 37 -0.97 5.19 9.54
C VAL A 37 -0.94 6.31 10.57
N GLU A 38 -0.41 6.06 11.77
CA GLU A 38 -0.36 7.03 12.87
C GLU A 38 0.49 8.28 12.58
N THR A 39 1.43 8.16 11.64
CA THR A 39 2.30 9.27 11.21
C THR A 39 1.64 10.19 10.18
N LEU A 40 0.49 9.78 9.62
CA LEU A 40 -0.27 10.55 8.64
C LEU A 40 -1.27 11.47 9.34
N SER A 41 -1.45 12.67 8.81
CA SER A 41 -2.39 13.65 9.34
C SER A 41 -3.82 13.37 8.87
N GLY A 42 -4.78 13.46 9.79
CA GLY A 42 -6.21 13.31 9.51
C GLY A 42 -6.86 12.27 10.41
N SER A 43 -8.17 12.11 10.28
CA SER A 43 -8.87 10.97 10.88
C SER A 43 -8.48 9.68 10.18
N LYS A 44 -8.62 8.55 10.87
CA LYS A 44 -8.32 7.22 10.30
C LYS A 44 -9.13 6.94 9.03
N HIS A 45 -10.38 7.39 8.97
CA HIS A 45 -11.22 7.26 7.78
C HIS A 45 -10.70 8.10 6.61
N GLU A 46 -10.34 9.37 6.86
CA GLU A 46 -9.79 10.22 5.80
C GLU A 46 -8.50 9.63 5.25
N VAL A 47 -7.58 9.20 6.12
CA VAL A 47 -6.30 8.63 5.71
C VAL A 47 -6.47 7.34 4.89
N LEU A 48 -7.42 6.49 5.25
CA LEU A 48 -7.60 5.19 4.60
C LEU A 48 -8.39 5.26 3.29
N PHE A 49 -9.39 6.12 3.20
CA PHE A 49 -10.40 6.06 2.13
C PHE A 49 -10.49 7.33 1.29
N SER A 50 -9.75 8.40 1.61
CA SER A 50 -9.67 9.55 0.72
C SER A 50 -8.78 9.22 -0.48
N GLU A 51 -9.20 9.68 -1.65
CA GLU A 51 -8.35 9.73 -2.84
C GLU A 51 -7.24 10.75 -2.63
N ALA A 52 -6.03 10.43 -3.06
CA ALA A 52 -4.89 11.33 -2.94
C ALA A 52 -4.35 11.65 -4.34
N GLN A 53 -4.65 12.83 -4.86
CA GLN A 53 -4.04 13.29 -6.11
C GLN A 53 -2.51 13.25 -5.98
N SER A 54 -1.86 12.53 -6.89
CA SER A 54 -0.39 12.32 -6.90
C SER A 54 0.17 11.49 -5.74
N GLY A 55 -0.66 10.81 -4.95
CA GLY A 55 -0.23 9.87 -3.92
C GLY A 55 0.23 8.55 -4.54
N VAL A 56 1.37 8.01 -4.09
CA VAL A 56 1.90 6.71 -4.54
C VAL A 56 2.45 5.95 -3.35
N VAL A 57 2.06 4.69 -3.20
CA VAL A 57 2.68 3.74 -2.27
C VAL A 57 3.80 3.02 -2.99
N ILE A 58 4.98 3.02 -2.39
CA ILE A 58 6.17 2.34 -2.93
C ILE A 58 6.73 1.35 -1.91
N THR A 59 7.34 0.28 -2.41
CA THR A 59 8.16 -0.62 -1.60
C THR A 59 9.62 -0.45 -1.98
N ILE A 60 10.50 -0.50 -0.98
CA ILE A 60 11.95 -0.27 -1.11
C ILE A 60 12.66 -1.39 -0.34
N PRO A 61 13.78 -1.93 -0.84
CA PRO A 61 14.60 -2.86 -0.07
C PRO A 61 15.04 -2.21 1.25
N ALA A 62 14.95 -2.93 2.37
CA ALA A 62 15.25 -2.34 3.69
C ALA A 62 16.65 -1.71 3.78
N ALA A 63 17.64 -2.28 3.07
CA ALA A 63 19.01 -1.75 3.00
C ALA A 63 19.10 -0.38 2.30
N GLU A 64 18.15 -0.04 1.42
CA GLU A 64 18.15 1.18 0.61
C GLU A 64 17.24 2.28 1.15
N LEU A 65 16.60 2.07 2.31
CA LEU A 65 15.65 3.02 2.89
C LEU A 65 16.24 4.43 3.07
N GLN A 66 17.48 4.52 3.55
CA GLN A 66 18.15 5.81 3.75
C GLN A 66 18.51 6.49 2.41
N THR A 67 18.96 5.71 1.43
CA THR A 67 19.20 6.18 0.06
C THR A 67 17.90 6.75 -0.53
N ALA A 68 16.78 6.07 -0.32
CA ALA A 68 15.49 6.51 -0.81
C ALA A 68 14.99 7.79 -0.16
N LYS A 69 15.06 7.89 1.17
CA LYS A 69 14.73 9.12 1.90
C LYS A 69 15.49 10.32 1.35
N TYR A 70 16.80 10.18 1.21
CA TYR A 70 17.65 11.24 0.68
C TYR A 70 17.29 11.61 -0.77
N HIS A 71 16.98 10.62 -1.61
CA HIS A 71 16.59 10.85 -3.00
C HIS A 71 15.30 11.67 -3.10
N PHE A 72 14.27 11.32 -2.32
CA PHE A 72 12.98 12.00 -2.34
C PHE A 72 13.01 13.36 -1.64
N GLU A 73 13.75 13.48 -0.54
CA GLU A 73 13.98 14.76 0.16
C GLU A 73 14.65 15.77 -0.77
N LYS A 74 15.70 15.37 -1.50
CA LYS A 74 16.35 16.24 -2.51
C LYS A 74 15.43 16.67 -3.65
N ALA A 75 14.42 15.86 -3.96
CA ALA A 75 13.43 16.17 -4.97
C ALA A 75 12.26 17.00 -4.42
N ASN A 76 12.27 17.37 -3.13
CA ASN A 76 11.16 18.01 -2.42
C ASN A 76 9.86 17.19 -2.48
N VAL A 77 9.98 15.85 -2.46
CA VAL A 77 8.84 14.93 -2.44
C VAL A 77 8.66 14.40 -1.01
N PRO A 78 7.54 14.71 -0.33
CA PRO A 78 7.24 14.16 0.99
C PRO A 78 7.20 12.64 0.96
N MET A 79 7.80 12.00 1.96
CA MET A 79 7.81 10.55 2.12
C MET A 79 7.42 10.19 3.55
N PHE A 80 6.51 9.23 3.68
CA PHE A 80 6.05 8.70 4.96
C PHE A 80 6.31 7.20 5.00
N GLU A 81 6.91 6.73 6.09
CA GLU A 81 7.07 5.30 6.32
C GLU A 81 5.77 4.72 6.85
N LEU A 82 5.20 3.80 6.08
CA LEU A 82 3.98 3.09 6.44
C LEU A 82 4.28 1.82 7.24
N GLY A 83 5.33 1.09 6.88
CA GLY A 83 5.67 -0.17 7.54
C GLY A 83 6.50 -1.10 6.68
N VAL A 84 6.27 -2.41 6.81
CA VAL A 84 7.10 -3.45 6.19
C VAL A 84 6.27 -4.54 5.52
N VAL A 85 6.73 -5.02 4.37
CA VAL A 85 6.16 -6.18 3.68
C VAL A 85 6.65 -7.46 4.37
N LYS A 86 5.74 -8.25 4.93
CA LYS A 86 6.04 -9.56 5.54
C LYS A 86 4.75 -10.36 5.78
N GLY A 87 4.90 -11.66 5.94
CA GLY A 87 3.78 -12.57 6.23
C GLY A 87 2.84 -12.74 5.04
N ASP A 88 1.64 -13.21 5.34
CA ASP A 88 0.56 -13.58 4.41
C ASP A 88 -0.76 -12.83 4.69
N SER A 89 -0.73 -11.86 5.61
CA SER A 89 -1.85 -10.98 5.94
C SER A 89 -1.46 -9.51 5.80
N LEU A 90 -2.39 -8.69 5.32
CA LEU A 90 -2.33 -7.24 5.42
C LEU A 90 -2.87 -6.82 6.79
N GLU A 91 -2.00 -6.25 7.60
CA GLU A 91 -2.26 -5.76 8.95
C GLU A 91 -2.10 -4.24 8.96
N ILE A 92 -3.20 -3.52 9.12
CA ILE A 92 -3.19 -2.08 9.39
C ILE A 92 -3.45 -1.91 10.88
N LYS A 93 -2.45 -1.40 11.60
CA LYS A 93 -2.42 -1.33 13.07
C LYS A 93 -3.74 -0.85 13.65
N ASP A 94 -4.34 -1.70 14.51
CA ASP A 94 -5.60 -1.47 15.23
C ASP A 94 -6.84 -1.22 14.35
N LEU A 95 -6.78 -1.55 13.05
CA LEU A 95 -7.83 -1.21 12.08
C LEU A 95 -8.25 -2.35 11.17
N VAL A 96 -7.29 -3.08 10.59
CA VAL A 96 -7.57 -4.13 9.60
C VAL A 96 -6.62 -5.30 9.82
N SER A 97 -7.16 -6.51 9.77
CA SER A 97 -6.41 -7.75 9.61
C SER A 97 -7.07 -8.54 8.49
N LEU A 98 -6.37 -8.73 7.37
CA LEU A 98 -6.90 -9.33 6.16
C LEU A 98 -5.91 -10.35 5.60
N ASN A 99 -6.30 -11.64 5.57
CA ASN A 99 -5.49 -12.65 4.91
C ASN A 99 -5.47 -12.43 3.38
N VAL A 100 -4.28 -12.44 2.78
CA VAL A 100 -4.09 -12.11 1.37
C VAL A 100 -4.77 -13.12 0.45
N SER A 101 -4.75 -14.41 0.78
CA SER A 101 -5.39 -15.44 -0.07
C SER A 101 -6.93 -15.35 -0.07
N ALA A 102 -7.52 -14.99 1.07
CA ALA A 102 -8.95 -14.74 1.19
C ALA A 102 -9.36 -13.46 0.46
N ALA A 103 -8.51 -12.42 0.52
CA ALA A 103 -8.71 -11.18 -0.21
C ALA A 103 -8.64 -11.40 -1.73
N GLU A 104 -7.64 -12.13 -2.22
CA GLU A 104 -7.47 -12.51 -3.64
C GLU A 104 -8.72 -13.23 -4.15
N THR A 105 -9.22 -14.22 -3.40
CA THR A 105 -10.46 -14.95 -3.77
C THR A 105 -11.67 -14.02 -3.85
N THR A 106 -11.80 -13.09 -2.91
CA THR A 106 -12.91 -12.14 -2.87
C THR A 106 -12.84 -11.17 -4.04
N TYR A 107 -11.66 -10.65 -4.32
CA TYR A 107 -11.38 -9.71 -5.41
C TYR A 107 -11.69 -10.34 -6.77
N GLU A 108 -11.12 -11.51 -7.06
CA GLU A 108 -11.26 -12.20 -8.35
C GLU A 108 -12.70 -12.70 -8.60
N SER A 109 -13.42 -13.08 -7.54
CA SER A 109 -14.79 -13.60 -7.67
C SER A 109 -15.87 -12.53 -7.76
N ALA A 110 -15.55 -11.25 -7.51
CA ALA A 110 -16.54 -10.17 -7.45
C ALA A 110 -17.29 -9.98 -8.78
N ILE A 111 -16.55 -9.82 -9.89
CA ILE A 111 -17.14 -9.64 -11.22
C ILE A 111 -17.88 -10.90 -11.68
N PRO A 112 -17.29 -12.12 -11.64
CA PRO A 112 -17.99 -13.34 -12.01
C PRO A 112 -19.34 -13.51 -11.28
N LYS A 113 -19.37 -13.31 -9.95
CA LYS A 113 -20.61 -13.43 -9.17
C LYS A 113 -21.66 -12.39 -9.56
N ALA A 114 -21.23 -11.16 -9.87
CA ALA A 114 -22.15 -10.11 -10.31
C ALA A 114 -22.75 -10.38 -11.69
N MET A 115 -22.05 -11.13 -12.55
CA MET A 115 -22.53 -11.52 -13.88
C MET A 115 -23.49 -12.72 -13.86
N GLU A 116 -23.47 -13.53 -12.81
CA GLU A 116 -24.37 -14.68 -12.62
C GLU A 116 -25.71 -14.33 -11.96
N ALA A 117 -25.85 -13.09 -11.47
CA ALA A 117 -27.06 -12.57 -10.80
C ALA A 117 -28.03 -11.88 -11.78
#